data_AF-A0A6J6XCR0-F1
#
_entry.id   AF-A0A6J6XCR0-F1
#
_cell.length_a   1.000
_cell.length_b   1.000
_cell.length_c   1.000
_cell.angle_alpha   90.00
_cell.angle_beta   90.00
_cell.angle_gamma   90.00
#
_symmetry.space_group_name_H-M   'P 1'
#
loop_
_entity.id
_entity.type
_entity.pdbx_description
1 polymer ?
#
loop_
_entity_poly.entity_id
_entity_poly.type
_entity_poly.pdbx_seq_one_letter_code
_entity_poly.pdbx_strand_id
1 'polypeptide(L)'
;MTCPKTLRNGPCGGVREDGHCEVKPEMQCIWVKAYDRTVSLPLPKLWKEHYNELRPPVDMRLQGSSSWINLVTKRDQQTPAGWSLENGDH
;
A
#
# COMPACT_ATOMS: atom_id res chain seq x y z
N MET A 1 1.57 9.42 4.95
CA MET A 1 1.09 8.03 4.73
C MET A 1 -0.33 7.92 5.25
N THR A 2 -1.25 7.30 4.51
CA THR A 2 -2.68 7.28 4.86
C THR A 2 -3.05 6.15 5.83
N CYS A 3 -2.28 5.06 5.84
CA CYS A 3 -2.36 4.02 6.86
C CYS A 3 -1.51 4.42 8.08
N PRO A 4 -2.02 4.37 9.32
CA PRO A 4 -1.25 4.73 10.52
C PRO A 4 -0.11 3.74 10.79
N LYS A 5 -0.23 2.50 10.31
CA LYS A 5 0.81 1.47 10.38
C LYS A 5 1.83 1.56 9.24
N THR A 6 1.69 2.56 8.38
CA THR A 6 2.58 2.80 7.23
C THR A 6 2.71 1.65 6.22
N LEU A 7 1.80 0.68 6.25
CA LEU A 7 1.77 -0.44 5.31
C LEU A 7 1.28 0.00 3.92
N ARG A 8 1.91 -0.53 2.87
CA ARG A 8 1.51 -0.35 1.45
C ARG A 8 1.31 -1.67 0.70
N ASN A 9 1.73 -2.77 1.29
CA ASN A 9 1.74 -4.11 0.71
C ASN A 9 0.46 -4.91 0.99
N GLY A 10 -0.67 -4.23 1.17
CA GLY A 10 -1.97 -4.86 1.41
C GLY A 10 -2.61 -4.57 2.77
N PRO A 11 -3.85 -5.08 2.98
CA PRO A 11 -4.52 -5.04 4.27
C PRO A 11 -3.77 -5.88 5.30
N CYS A 12 -3.74 -5.37 6.52
CA CYS A 12 -2.99 -5.96 7.63
C CYS A 12 -3.78 -6.97 8.49
N GLY A 13 -5.04 -7.26 8.15
CA GLY A 13 -5.96 -8.03 8.99
C GLY A 13 -6.56 -7.26 10.18
N GLY A 14 -5.95 -6.16 10.60
CA GLY A 14 -6.38 -5.33 11.73
C GLY A 14 -7.52 -4.35 11.45
N VAL A 15 -8.53 -4.75 10.69
CA VAL A 15 -9.74 -3.97 10.43
C VAL A 15 -10.79 -4.41 11.44
N ARG A 16 -11.37 -3.46 12.17
CA ARG A 16 -12.46 -3.68 13.13
C ARG A 16 -13.77 -3.96 12.39
N GLU A 17 -14.75 -4.51 13.10
CA GLU A 17 -16.07 -4.83 12.54
C GLU A 17 -16.80 -3.61 11.95
N ASP A 18 -16.55 -2.42 12.48
CA ASP A 18 -17.06 -1.13 12.00
C ASP A 18 -16.26 -0.53 10.83
N GLY A 19 -15.30 -1.28 10.26
CA GLY A 19 -14.43 -0.83 9.18
C GLY A 19 -13.27 0.08 9.60
N HIS A 20 -13.05 0.31 10.90
CA HIS A 20 -11.99 1.17 11.42
C HIS A 20 -10.67 0.43 11.69
N CYS A 21 -9.59 1.18 11.86
CA CYS A 21 -8.27 0.62 12.13
C CYS A 21 -8.14 0.16 13.59
N GLU A 22 -7.51 -0.99 13.84
CA GLU A 22 -7.29 -1.50 15.21
C GLU A 22 -6.45 -0.56 16.09
N VAL A 23 -5.44 0.12 15.52
CA VAL A 23 -4.51 0.98 16.28
C VAL A 23 -4.96 2.43 16.37
N LYS A 24 -5.91 2.84 15.53
CA LYS A 24 -6.45 4.20 15.48
C LYS A 24 -7.97 4.12 15.23
N PRO A 25 -8.76 3.78 16.26
CA PRO A 25 -10.18 3.44 16.13
C PRO A 25 -11.07 4.54 15.51
N GLU A 26 -10.67 5.79 15.63
CA GLU A 26 -11.35 6.94 15.03
C GLU A 26 -11.07 7.11 13.53
N MET A 27 -10.15 6.31 12.97
CA MET A 27 -9.75 6.35 11.57
C MET A 27 -10.27 5.13 10.82
N GLN A 28 -11.17 5.35 9.86
CA GLN A 28 -11.61 4.29 8.93
C GLN A 28 -10.42 3.74 8.12
N CYS A 29 -10.34 2.42 8.00
CA CYS A 29 -9.25 1.72 7.31
C CYS A 29 -9.14 2.16 5.84
N ILE A 30 -7.93 2.51 5.40
CA ILE A 30 -7.70 2.95 4.02
C ILE A 30 -7.96 1.86 2.98
N TRP A 31 -7.75 0.58 3.33
CA TRP A 31 -8.02 -0.54 2.43
C TRP A 31 -9.50 -0.81 2.24
N VAL A 32 -10.31 -0.57 3.29
CA VAL A 32 -11.78 -0.58 3.19
C VAL A 32 -12.22 0.58 2.28
N LYS A 33 -11.75 1.80 2.53
CA LYS A 33 -12.03 2.96 1.66
C LYS A 33 -11.65 2.73 0.20
N ALA A 34 -10.51 2.06 -0.04
CA ALA A 34 -10.06 1.75 -1.38
C ALA A 34 -10.97 0.71 -2.05
N TYR A 35 -11.38 -0.34 -1.33
CA TYR A 35 -12.38 -1.31 -1.81
C TYR A 35 -13.72 -0.63 -2.13
N ASP A 36 -14.24 0.19 -1.23
CA ASP A 36 -15.51 0.90 -1.44
C ASP A 36 -15.46 1.73 -2.73
N ARG A 37 -14.31 2.33 -3.06
CA ARG A 37 -14.11 3.08 -4.30
C ARG A 37 -14.09 2.19 -5.55
N THR A 38 -13.55 0.97 -5.49
CA THR A 38 -13.58 0.07 -6.65
C THR A 38 -15.01 -0.35 -6.99
N VAL A 39 -15.86 -0.47 -5.97
CA VAL A 39 -17.28 -0.83 -6.12
C VAL A 39 -18.13 0.37 -6.53
N SER A 40 -17.98 1.52 -5.84
CA SER A 40 -18.90 2.66 -5.97
C SER A 40 -18.57 3.64 -7.10
N LEU A 41 -17.30 3.77 -7.49
CA LEU A 41 -16.91 4.74 -8.50
C LEU A 41 -16.89 4.13 -9.92
N PRO A 42 -17.22 4.91 -10.96
CA PRO A 42 -17.10 4.50 -12.35
C PRO A 42 -15.64 4.54 -12.81
N LEU A 43 -14.78 3.75 -12.18
CA LEU A 43 -13.35 3.63 -12.52
C LEU A 43 -13.16 2.69 -13.73
N PRO A 44 -12.12 2.92 -14.55
CA PRO A 44 -11.70 1.96 -15.56
C PRO A 44 -11.48 0.57 -14.97
N LYS A 45 -11.83 -0.49 -15.70
CA LYS A 45 -11.66 -1.90 -15.26
C LYS A 45 -10.25 -2.18 -14.76
N LEU A 46 -9.25 -1.72 -15.51
CA LEU A 46 -7.83 -1.83 -15.16
C LEU A 46 -7.51 -1.29 -13.76
N TRP A 47 -8.10 -0.15 -13.39
CA TRP A 47 -7.86 0.45 -12.07
C TRP A 47 -8.52 -0.32 -10.93
N LYS A 48 -9.64 -0.99 -11.21
CA LYS A 48 -10.27 -1.89 -10.24
C LYS A 48 -9.42 -3.14 -10.03
N GLU A 49 -8.77 -3.63 -11.07
CA GLU A 49 -7.85 -4.79 -11.03
C GLU A 49 -6.57 -4.45 -10.24
N HIS A 50 -6.01 -3.26 -10.43
CA HIS A 50 -4.84 -2.78 -9.67
C HIS A 50 -5.04 -2.77 -8.14
N TYR A 51 -6.27 -2.77 -7.63
CA TYR A 51 -6.52 -2.91 -6.19
C TYR A 51 -5.95 -4.22 -5.62
N ASN A 52 -5.97 -5.29 -6.41
CA ASN A 52 -5.47 -6.60 -6.02
C ASN A 52 -3.95 -6.77 -6.23
N GLU A 53 -3.30 -5.80 -6.86
CA GLU A 53 -1.85 -5.81 -7.08
C GLU A 53 -1.12 -5.31 -5.84
N LEU A 54 -0.57 -6.25 -5.07
CA LEU A 54 0.21 -5.89 -3.89
C LEU A 54 1.56 -5.31 -4.30
N ARG A 55 1.89 -4.14 -3.74
CA ARG A 55 3.20 -3.50 -3.88
C ARG A 55 4.18 -4.08 -2.85
N PRO A 56 5.49 -4.07 -3.12
CA PRO A 56 6.49 -4.47 -2.13
C PRO A 56 6.36 -3.66 -0.83
N PRO A 57 6.77 -4.24 0.31
CA PRO A 57 6.77 -3.53 1.58
C PRO A 57 7.67 -2.29 1.51
N VAL A 58 7.31 -1.26 2.27
CA VAL A 58 8.11 -0.03 2.36
C VAL A 58 9.41 -0.33 3.10
N ASP A 59 10.54 0.10 2.53
CA ASP A 59 11.82 0.09 3.24
C ASP A 59 11.89 1.24 4.25
N MET A 60 11.61 0.94 5.51
CA MET A 60 11.64 1.92 6.60
C MET A 60 13.07 2.39 6.94
N ARG A 61 14.13 1.71 6.47
CA ARG A 61 15.52 2.15 6.66
C ARG A 61 15.84 3.44 5.88
N LEU A 62 15.01 3.78 4.89
CA LEU A 62 15.13 5.01 4.10
C LEU A 62 14.43 6.21 4.75
N GLN A 63 13.70 6.02 5.85
CA GLN A 63 13.00 7.10 6.53
C GLN A 63 13.99 8.20 6.96
N GLY A 64 13.66 9.46 6.64
CA GLY A 64 14.50 10.62 6.96
C GLY A 64 15.71 10.82 6.04
N SER A 65 15.94 9.93 5.07
CA SER A 65 16.98 10.13 4.05
C SER A 65 16.47 10.91 2.82
N SER A 66 17.38 11.42 1.99
CA SER A 66 17.03 12.20 0.79
C SER A 66 16.33 11.34 -0.26
N SER A 67 15.13 11.78 -0.69
CA SER A 67 14.35 11.11 -1.73
C SER A 67 15.09 11.04 -3.07
N TRP A 68 15.77 12.13 -3.46
CA TRP A 68 16.53 12.18 -4.71
C TRP A 68 17.73 11.22 -4.69
N ILE A 69 18.46 11.16 -3.59
CA ILE A 69 19.60 10.23 -3.46
C ILE A 69 19.11 8.79 -3.55
N ASN A 70 18.00 8.45 -2.90
CA ASN A 70 17.44 7.10 -2.96
C ASN A 70 17.00 6.73 -4.37
N LEU A 71 16.36 7.66 -5.08
CA LEU A 71 15.92 7.46 -6.47
C LEU A 71 17.11 7.21 -7.41
N VAL A 72 18.14 8.07 -7.38
CA VAL A 72 19.30 7.92 -8.30
C VAL A 72 20.15 6.70 -7.97
N THR A 73 20.19 6.29 -6.69
CA THR A 73 20.89 5.07 -6.26
C THR A 73 20.00 3.81 -6.30
N LYS A 74 18.74 3.95 -6.72
CA LYS A 74 17.71 2.89 -6.77
C LYS A 74 17.47 2.18 -5.44
N ARG A 75 17.80 2.79 -4.30
CA ARG A 75 17.60 2.20 -2.97
C ARG A 75 16.12 2.03 -2.65
N ASP A 76 15.28 2.93 -3.15
CA ASP A 76 13.82 2.88 -3.00
C ASP A 76 13.12 1.88 -3.94
N GLN A 77 13.87 1.24 -4.84
CA GLN A 77 13.38 0.21 -5.77
C GLN A 77 13.75 -1.22 -5.34
N GLN A 78 14.51 -1.37 -4.25
CA GLN A 78 14.92 -2.68 -3.76
C GLN A 78 13.76 -3.39 -3.05
N THR A 79 13.52 -4.65 -3.41
CA THR A 79 12.52 -5.51 -2.77
C THR A 79 13.19 -6.57 -1.90
N PRO A 80 12.53 -7.05 -0.83
CA PRO A 80 13.08 -8.11 0.01
C PRO A 80 13.16 -9.44 -0.75
N ALA A 81 14.08 -10.32 -0.31
CA ALA A 81 14.21 -11.66 -0.85
C ALA A 81 12.88 -12.43 -0.75
N GLY A 82 12.49 -13.11 -1.82
CA GLY A 82 11.21 -13.82 -1.92
C GLY A 82 10.04 -12.97 -2.43
N TRP A 83 10.23 -11.68 -2.68
CA TRP A 83 9.25 -10.86 -3.40
C TRP A 83 9.43 -11.04 -4.92
N SER A 84 8.67 -11.95 -5.53
CA SER A 84 8.65 -12.13 -6.98
C SER A 84 7.85 -11.01 -7.65
N LEU A 85 8.49 -10.27 -8.56
CA LEU A 85 7.85 -9.25 -9.42
C LEU A 85 7.07 -9.87 -10.59
N GLU A 86 6.52 -11.09 -10.43
CA GLU A 86 6.03 -11.86 -11.57
C GLU A 86 4.70 -11.35 -12.17
N ASN A 87 4.09 -10.29 -11.67
CA ASN A 87 2.87 -9.74 -12.27
C ASN A 87 2.75 -8.21 -12.07
N GLY A 88 3.60 -7.43 -12.71
CA GLY A 88 3.42 -5.98 -12.75
C GLY A 88 4.59 -5.29 -13.42
N ASP A 89 4.46 -5.07 -14.73
CA ASP A 89 5.33 -4.18 -15.49
C ASP A 89 5.57 -2.86 -14.74
N HIS A 90 6.82 -2.42 -14.79
CA HIS A 90 7.29 -1.15 -14.24
C HIS A 90 6.71 0.07 -14.97
#